data_AF-A0AAU8J2S1-F1
#
_entry.id   AF-A0AAU8J2S1-F1
#
_cell.length_a   1.000
_cell.length_b   1.000
_cell.length_c   1.000
_cell.angle_alpha   90.00
_cell.angle_beta   90.00
_cell.angle_gamma   90.00
#
_symmetry.space_group_name_H-M   'P 1'
#
loop_
_entity.id
_entity.type
_entity.pdbx_description
1 polymer ?
#
loop_
_entity_poly.entity_id
_entity_poly.type
_entity_poly.pdbx_seq_one_letter_code
_entity_poly.pdbx_strand_id
1 'polypeptide(L)'
;MRTPATHWRALTDPDGPSVGRQFRQPDLVPRAAPFALVAVAAMAGALVPKGDVESWPAYLGSTVLLVLCAGGFLLPWERLPGWSTVLVPLLHTASVLALILATGAASGIGLVLLVPLIWTALFHERWESVCVVTAVVAVQAISSIAQATPDVVVARRVVLWSALGGLIAVATHGLRDRIKSSLVANTELQAEVRELSLARERDRIAAGLREGVVRKVFDTGLELHGTAAMIAEGPARARLLRCVAELDEAIQALRQSVFDLGEDPEGPPGPAAGPVEPQDR
;
A
#
# COMPACT_ATOMS: atom_id res chain seq x y z
N MET A 1 5.59 -5.41 27.92
CA MET A 1 4.73 -6.09 26.92
C MET A 1 4.02 -5.01 26.09
N ARG A 2 4.45 -4.81 24.84
CA ARG A 2 3.82 -3.88 23.88
C ARG A 2 2.92 -4.70 22.96
N THR A 3 1.64 -4.36 22.89
CA THR A 3 0.64 -4.98 22.02
C THR A 3 0.86 -4.57 20.56
N PRO A 4 1.01 -5.50 19.59
CA PRO A 4 1.19 -5.17 18.17
C PRO A 4 -0.15 -5.09 17.40
N ALA A 5 -1.24 -4.67 18.05
CA ALA A 5 -2.59 -4.75 17.48
C ALA A 5 -3.10 -3.45 16.80
N THR A 6 -2.34 -2.37 16.74
CA THR A 6 -2.83 -1.06 16.26
C THR A 6 -2.49 -0.71 14.81
N HIS A 7 -1.72 -1.53 14.08
CA HIS A 7 -1.27 -1.14 12.73
C HIS A 7 -2.27 -1.40 11.59
N TRP A 8 -3.29 -2.25 11.79
CA TRP A 8 -4.15 -2.72 10.70
C TRP A 8 -5.41 -1.87 10.45
N ARG A 9 -5.75 -0.92 11.33
CA ARG A 9 -6.87 0.03 11.09
C ARG A 9 -6.55 1.14 10.08
N ALA A 10 -5.35 1.16 9.50
CA ALA A 10 -4.91 2.21 8.58
C ALA A 10 -5.25 1.93 7.09
N LEU A 11 -5.83 0.77 6.75
CA LEU A 11 -6.11 0.40 5.35
C LEU A 11 -7.54 0.71 4.89
N THR A 12 -8.44 1.02 5.81
CA THR A 12 -9.75 1.59 5.50
C THR A 12 -9.77 3.01 6.03
N ASP A 13 -9.57 4.00 5.16
CA ASP A 13 -9.88 5.39 5.49
C ASP A 13 -11.40 5.43 5.78
N PRO A 14 -11.84 5.67 7.03
CA PRO A 14 -13.27 5.74 7.36
C PRO A 14 -13.92 7.00 6.77
N ASP A 15 -13.11 7.97 6.36
CA ASP A 15 -13.52 9.14 5.62
C ASP A 15 -13.21 8.90 4.13
N GLY A 16 -14.05 9.42 3.23
CA GLY A 16 -13.88 9.29 1.77
C GLY A 16 -12.56 9.91 1.25
N PRO A 17 -12.45 10.28 -0.04
CA PRO A 17 -11.26 10.98 -0.52
C PRO A 17 -11.04 12.27 0.30
N SER A 18 -10.13 12.19 1.28
CA SER A 18 -9.82 13.29 2.18
C SER A 18 -9.06 14.33 1.36
N VAL A 19 -9.71 15.47 1.12
CA VAL A 19 -9.15 16.58 0.35
C VAL A 19 -7.78 16.94 0.93
N GLY A 20 -6.76 17.02 0.07
CA GLY A 20 -5.41 17.39 0.47
C GLY A 20 -4.56 16.27 1.05
N ARG A 21 -4.95 14.99 0.95
CA ARG A 21 -4.11 13.84 1.34
C ARG A 21 -2.70 13.90 0.70
N GLN A 22 -2.59 14.40 -0.53
CA GLN A 22 -1.33 14.61 -1.24
C GLN A 22 -0.39 15.62 -0.54
N PHE A 23 -0.94 16.53 0.27
CA PHE A 23 -0.22 17.59 0.98
C PHE A 23 -0.04 17.31 2.48
N ARG A 24 -0.52 16.16 3.00
CA ARG A 24 -0.38 15.78 4.41
C ARG A 24 1.01 15.24 4.76
N GLN A 25 1.50 15.61 5.95
CA GLN A 25 2.66 15.01 6.61
C GLN A 25 2.31 13.63 7.20
N PRO A 26 3.26 12.68 7.31
CA PRO A 26 4.72 12.86 7.30
C PRO A 26 5.43 12.73 5.94
N ASP A 27 4.79 12.15 4.92
CA ASP A 27 5.45 11.82 3.65
C ASP A 27 5.53 12.97 2.64
N LEU A 28 5.21 14.21 3.04
CA LEU A 28 5.15 15.34 2.11
C LEU A 28 6.49 15.63 1.43
N VAL A 29 7.56 15.68 2.21
CA VAL A 29 8.91 16.00 1.75
C VAL A 29 9.42 15.00 0.70
N PRO A 30 9.43 13.67 0.95
CA PRO A 30 9.92 12.72 -0.06
C PRO A 30 9.07 12.70 -1.33
N ARG A 31 7.80 13.11 -1.24
CA ARG A 31 6.96 13.30 -2.43
C ARG A 31 7.42 14.57 -3.16
N ALA A 32 7.32 15.76 -2.55
CA ALA A 32 7.45 17.04 -3.26
C ALA A 32 8.90 17.43 -3.62
N ALA A 33 9.89 17.01 -2.83
CA ALA A 33 11.29 17.42 -2.98
C ALA A 33 11.89 17.19 -4.38
N PRO A 34 11.77 16.02 -5.04
CA PRO A 34 12.33 15.82 -6.37
C PRO A 34 11.73 16.77 -7.42
N PHE A 35 10.45 17.09 -7.32
CA PHE A 35 9.75 17.99 -8.25
C PHE A 35 10.17 19.45 -8.02
N ALA A 36 10.28 19.86 -6.75
CA ALA A 36 10.78 21.17 -6.39
C ALA A 36 12.24 21.36 -6.85
N LEU A 37 13.08 20.33 -6.75
CA LEU A 37 14.47 20.37 -7.20
C LEU A 37 14.55 20.62 -8.71
N VAL A 38 13.76 19.90 -9.53
CA VAL A 38 13.73 20.12 -10.98
C VAL A 38 13.23 21.53 -11.32
N ALA A 39 12.23 22.04 -10.61
CA ALA A 39 11.71 23.40 -10.80
C ALA A 39 12.79 24.46 -10.51
N VAL A 40 13.50 24.33 -9.39
CA VAL A 40 14.59 25.24 -9.01
C VAL A 40 15.77 25.13 -9.98
N ALA A 41 16.12 23.91 -10.40
CA ALA A 41 17.18 23.68 -11.37
C ALA A 41 16.86 24.32 -12.74
N ALA A 42 15.60 24.23 -13.19
CA ALA A 42 15.16 24.90 -14.41
C ALA A 42 15.29 26.43 -14.32
N MET A 43 14.89 27.01 -13.18
CA MET A 43 15.01 28.44 -12.95
C MET A 43 16.48 28.90 -12.89
N ALA A 44 17.31 28.16 -12.16
CA ALA A 44 18.75 28.43 -12.08
C ALA A 44 19.45 28.27 -13.43
N GLY A 45 19.03 27.29 -14.23
CA GLY A 45 19.52 27.05 -15.58
C GLY A 45 19.34 28.25 -16.52
N ALA A 46 18.23 28.99 -16.36
CA ALA A 46 18.00 30.21 -17.14
C ALA A 46 19.01 31.33 -16.82
N LEU A 47 19.63 31.34 -15.63
CA LEU A 47 20.58 32.37 -15.19
C LEU A 47 22.05 32.04 -15.50
N VAL A 48 22.34 30.87 -16.08
CA VAL A 48 23.72 30.44 -16.40
C VAL A 48 24.36 31.45 -17.36
N PRO A 49 25.67 31.77 -17.24
CA PRO A 49 26.34 32.70 -18.17
C PRO A 49 26.20 32.22 -19.63
N LYS A 50 25.73 33.11 -20.52
CA LYS A 50 25.15 32.84 -21.87
C LYS A 50 23.68 32.39 -21.88
N GLY A 51 22.95 32.58 -20.78
CA GLY A 51 21.53 32.29 -20.69
C GLY A 51 20.70 33.22 -21.56
N ASP A 52 19.72 32.65 -22.24
CA ASP A 52 18.83 33.31 -23.20
C ASP A 52 17.69 34.07 -22.50
N VAL A 53 17.91 34.75 -21.35
CA VAL A 53 16.82 35.52 -20.71
C VAL A 53 16.54 36.77 -21.52
N GLU A 54 15.54 36.68 -22.39
CA GLU A 54 15.07 37.76 -23.25
C GLU A 54 14.18 38.75 -22.50
N SER A 55 13.37 38.28 -21.53
CA SER A 55 12.44 39.14 -20.79
C SER A 55 12.51 38.97 -19.26
N TRP A 56 13.21 39.89 -18.62
CA TRP A 56 13.30 39.99 -17.15
C TRP A 56 11.94 40.08 -16.43
N PRO A 57 10.92 40.81 -16.92
CA PRO A 57 9.61 40.83 -16.27
C PRO A 57 8.94 39.46 -16.24
N ALA A 58 9.06 38.66 -17.31
CA ALA A 58 8.51 37.31 -17.36
C ALA A 58 9.27 36.35 -16.43
N TYR A 59 10.59 36.50 -16.33
CA TYR A 59 11.41 35.75 -15.38
C TYR A 59 11.02 36.04 -13.91
N LEU A 60 10.83 37.31 -13.57
CA LEU A 60 10.32 37.71 -12.24
C LEU A 60 8.92 37.17 -11.99
N GLY A 61 8.04 37.23 -13.00
CA GLY A 61 6.70 36.64 -12.94
C GLY A 61 6.74 35.13 -12.66
N SER A 62 7.60 34.40 -13.38
CA SER A 62 7.84 32.96 -13.14
C SER A 62 8.31 32.69 -11.70
N THR A 63 9.23 33.52 -11.21
CA THR A 63 9.76 33.39 -9.85
C THR A 63 8.68 33.60 -8.80
N VAL A 64 7.84 34.62 -8.95
CA VAL A 64 6.71 34.89 -8.06
C VAL A 64 5.71 33.73 -8.08
N LEU A 65 5.37 33.22 -9.27
CA LEU A 65 4.46 32.08 -9.41
C LEU A 65 5.02 30.80 -8.75
N LEU A 66 6.33 30.55 -8.86
CA LEU A 66 6.96 29.41 -8.20
C LEU A 66 6.96 29.55 -6.67
N VAL A 67 7.21 30.76 -6.15
CA VAL A 67 7.14 31.04 -4.71
C VAL A 67 5.71 30.87 -4.20
N LEU A 68 4.71 31.33 -4.94
CA LEU A 68 3.30 31.09 -4.60
C LEU A 68 2.95 29.59 -4.63
N CYS A 69 3.49 28.84 -5.59
CA CYS A 69 3.35 27.39 -5.64
C CYS A 69 3.94 26.71 -4.41
N ALA A 70 5.14 27.14 -3.97
CA ALA A 70 5.76 26.65 -2.74
C ALA A 70 4.95 27.03 -1.49
N GLY A 71 4.42 28.25 -1.44
CA GLY A 71 3.55 28.73 -0.36
C GLY A 71 2.23 27.95 -0.26
N GLY A 72 1.71 27.44 -1.37
CA GLY A 72 0.51 26.60 -1.40
C GLY A 72 0.62 25.37 -0.50
N PHE A 73 1.81 24.79 -0.32
CA PHE A 73 2.02 23.64 0.55
C PHE A 73 1.76 23.93 2.04
N LEU A 74 1.72 25.21 2.45
CA LEU A 74 1.45 25.64 3.82
C LEU A 74 -0.06 25.87 4.09
N LEU A 75 -0.92 25.75 3.06
CA LEU A 75 -2.35 26.01 3.20
C LEU A 75 -3.04 24.91 4.05
N PRO A 76 -4.09 25.27 4.81
CA PRO A 76 -4.90 24.30 5.57
C PRO A 76 -5.86 23.56 4.63
N TRP A 77 -5.32 22.59 3.88
CA TRP A 77 -6.04 21.83 2.84
C TRP A 77 -7.28 21.08 3.33
N GLU A 78 -7.36 20.78 4.63
CA GLU A 78 -8.52 20.10 5.24
C GLU A 78 -9.79 20.95 5.23
N ARG A 79 -9.65 22.28 5.12
CA ARG A 79 -10.78 23.23 5.11
C ARG A 79 -11.18 23.64 3.71
N LEU A 80 -10.38 23.28 2.70
CA LEU A 80 -10.56 23.73 1.33
C LEU A 80 -11.40 22.73 0.53
N PRO A 81 -12.15 23.20 -0.48
CA PRO A 81 -12.93 22.33 -1.33
C PRO A 81 -12.04 21.43 -2.20
N GLY A 82 -12.54 20.24 -2.58
CA GLY A 82 -11.75 19.23 -3.32
C GLY A 82 -11.14 19.69 -4.64
N TRP A 83 -11.70 20.70 -5.30
CA TRP A 83 -11.12 21.25 -6.54
C TRP A 83 -9.84 22.07 -6.31
N SER A 84 -9.59 22.53 -5.08
CA SER A 84 -8.48 23.44 -4.78
C SER A 84 -7.11 22.77 -4.89
N THR A 85 -7.03 21.44 -4.76
CA THR A 85 -5.77 20.71 -4.79
C THR A 85 -5.08 20.73 -6.15
N VAL A 86 -5.84 20.94 -7.24
CA VAL A 86 -5.29 21.08 -8.59
C VAL A 86 -4.58 22.43 -8.79
N LEU A 87 -4.83 23.41 -7.92
CA LEU A 87 -4.26 24.76 -8.06
C LEU A 87 -2.74 24.75 -7.97
N VAL A 88 -2.14 23.91 -7.12
CA VAL A 88 -0.68 23.85 -6.95
C VAL A 88 0.00 23.37 -8.25
N PRO A 89 -0.38 22.22 -8.84
CA PRO A 89 0.12 21.81 -10.15
C PRO A 89 -0.14 22.84 -11.26
N LEU A 90 -1.31 23.46 -11.30
CA LEU A 90 -1.63 24.48 -12.31
C LEU A 90 -0.74 25.72 -12.16
N LEU A 91 -0.52 26.16 -10.93
CA LEU A 91 0.34 27.30 -10.64
C LEU A 91 1.79 27.01 -11.02
N HIS A 92 2.26 25.78 -10.82
CA HIS A 92 3.55 25.34 -11.34
C HIS A 92 3.58 25.36 -12.89
N THR A 93 2.54 24.86 -13.58
CA THR A 93 2.49 24.94 -15.05
C THR A 93 2.49 26.39 -15.55
N ALA A 94 1.84 27.31 -14.84
CA ALA A 94 1.85 28.73 -15.16
C ALA A 94 3.24 29.37 -14.95
N SER A 95 3.93 29.00 -13.87
CA SER A 95 5.33 29.40 -13.64
C SER A 95 6.23 28.93 -14.79
N VAL A 96 6.08 27.69 -15.25
CA VAL A 96 6.86 27.15 -16.38
C VAL A 96 6.52 27.88 -17.70
N LEU A 97 5.25 28.21 -17.95
CA LEU A 97 4.89 29.03 -19.12
C LEU A 97 5.59 30.40 -19.07
N ALA A 98 5.55 31.09 -17.94
CA ALA A 98 6.23 32.37 -17.77
C ALA A 98 7.74 32.24 -17.96
N LEU A 99 8.34 31.13 -17.51
CA LEU A 99 9.76 30.84 -17.73
C LEU A 99 10.07 30.62 -19.22
N ILE A 100 9.24 29.86 -19.94
CA ILE A 100 9.39 29.64 -21.39
C ILE A 100 9.32 30.97 -22.15
N LEU A 101 8.39 31.86 -21.78
CA LEU A 101 8.27 33.19 -22.36
C LEU A 101 9.44 34.11 -21.98
N ALA A 102 10.13 33.85 -20.87
CA ALA A 102 11.33 34.57 -20.46
C ALA A 102 12.57 34.19 -21.28
N THR A 103 12.64 32.94 -21.75
CA THR A 103 13.86 32.34 -22.33
C THR A 103 13.79 31.99 -23.82
N GLY A 104 12.61 32.02 -24.43
CA GLY A 104 12.42 31.67 -25.84
C GLY A 104 12.42 30.16 -26.18
N ALA A 105 12.26 29.87 -27.49
CA ALA A 105 11.75 28.59 -28.03
C ALA A 105 12.74 27.42 -27.94
N ALA A 106 14.03 27.73 -27.92
CA ALA A 106 15.12 26.77 -28.08
C ALA A 106 15.69 26.26 -26.74
N SER A 107 15.22 26.79 -25.62
CA SER A 107 15.79 26.58 -24.29
C SER A 107 15.67 25.16 -23.73
N GLY A 108 14.88 24.28 -24.34
CA GLY A 108 14.62 22.91 -23.84
C GLY A 108 13.78 22.85 -22.56
N ILE A 109 13.40 24.01 -21.99
CA ILE A 109 12.66 24.17 -20.74
C ILE A 109 11.26 23.55 -20.81
N GLY A 110 10.71 23.33 -22.02
CA GLY A 110 9.45 22.62 -22.22
C GLY A 110 9.39 21.23 -21.57
N LEU A 111 10.54 20.57 -21.35
CA LEU A 111 10.60 19.29 -20.62
C LEU A 111 10.14 19.40 -19.16
N VAL A 112 10.28 20.57 -18.55
CA VAL A 112 9.86 20.84 -17.16
C VAL A 112 8.33 20.70 -17.02
N LEU A 113 7.55 20.83 -18.10
CA LEU A 113 6.10 20.58 -18.08
C LEU A 113 5.74 19.12 -17.79
N LEU A 114 6.68 18.18 -17.91
CA LEU A 114 6.45 16.80 -17.46
C LEU A 114 6.44 16.68 -15.94
N VAL A 115 7.10 17.58 -15.21
CA VAL A 115 7.18 17.56 -13.74
C VAL A 115 5.79 17.62 -13.07
N PRO A 116 4.92 18.61 -13.34
CA PRO A 116 3.57 18.66 -12.75
C PRO A 116 2.68 17.51 -13.24
N LEU A 117 2.93 17.01 -14.45
CA LEU A 117 2.20 15.89 -15.02
C LEU A 117 2.53 14.59 -14.29
N ILE A 118 3.82 14.29 -14.08
CA ILE A 118 4.27 13.13 -13.32
C ILE A 118 3.82 13.27 -11.85
N TRP A 119 3.94 14.46 -11.26
CA TRP A 119 3.46 14.72 -9.90
C TRP A 119 1.99 14.37 -9.72
N THR A 120 1.13 14.92 -10.58
CA THR A 120 -0.30 14.62 -10.49
C THR A 120 -0.60 13.16 -10.80
N ALA A 121 0.06 12.61 -11.82
CA ALA A 121 -0.10 11.21 -12.15
C ALA A 121 0.33 10.28 -11.00
N LEU A 122 1.27 10.68 -10.13
CA LEU A 122 1.82 9.91 -9.01
C LEU A 122 1.15 10.13 -7.64
N PHE A 123 0.50 11.26 -7.42
CA PHE A 123 -0.03 11.59 -6.08
C PHE A 123 -1.45 12.13 -6.07
N HIS A 124 -1.98 12.56 -7.21
CA HIS A 124 -3.29 13.18 -7.34
C HIS A 124 -4.35 12.22 -7.92
N GLU A 125 -5.58 12.72 -8.01
CA GLU A 125 -6.71 12.02 -8.63
C GLU A 125 -6.69 12.11 -10.16
N ARG A 126 -7.45 11.23 -10.82
CA ARG A 126 -7.47 11.12 -12.29
C ARG A 126 -7.92 12.42 -12.97
N TRP A 127 -8.92 13.10 -12.39
CA TRP A 127 -9.43 14.36 -12.95
C TRP A 127 -8.40 15.49 -12.85
N GLU A 128 -7.62 15.53 -11.76
CA GLU A 128 -6.56 16.52 -11.56
C GLU A 128 -5.48 16.39 -12.63
N SER A 129 -5.08 15.16 -12.96
CA SER A 129 -4.16 14.91 -14.07
C SER A 129 -4.74 15.29 -15.43
N VAL A 130 -6.05 15.10 -15.67
CA VAL A 130 -6.68 15.56 -16.92
C VAL A 130 -6.60 17.09 -17.02
N CYS A 131 -6.86 17.81 -15.92
CA CYS A 131 -6.69 19.26 -15.87
C CYS A 131 -5.25 19.68 -16.17
N VAL A 132 -4.25 19.01 -15.57
CA VAL A 132 -2.84 19.34 -15.81
C VAL A 132 -2.39 18.99 -17.23
N VAL A 133 -2.80 17.85 -17.79
CA VAL A 133 -2.52 17.49 -19.19
C VAL A 133 -3.07 18.57 -20.11
N THR A 134 -4.31 19.00 -19.88
CA THR A 134 -4.95 20.06 -20.66
C THR A 134 -4.19 21.38 -20.53
N ALA A 135 -3.77 21.74 -19.32
CA ALA A 135 -2.95 22.93 -19.07
C ALA A 135 -1.59 22.86 -19.77
N VAL A 136 -0.90 21.71 -19.74
CA VAL A 136 0.36 21.50 -20.45
C VAL A 136 0.18 21.67 -21.95
N VAL A 137 -0.88 21.10 -22.53
CA VAL A 137 -1.18 21.26 -23.96
C VAL A 137 -1.50 22.73 -24.30
N ALA A 138 -2.26 23.42 -23.44
CA ALA A 138 -2.55 24.84 -23.59
C ALA A 138 -1.27 25.70 -23.54
N VAL A 139 -0.35 25.40 -22.61
CA VAL A 139 0.96 26.05 -22.55
C VAL A 139 1.72 25.87 -23.86
N GLN A 140 1.70 24.68 -24.46
CA GLN A 140 2.36 24.45 -25.74
C GLN A 140 1.73 25.22 -26.90
N ALA A 141 0.40 25.34 -26.93
CA ALA A 141 -0.29 26.15 -27.91
C ALA A 141 0.02 27.65 -27.73
N ILE A 142 -0.12 28.18 -26.52
CA ILE A 142 0.15 29.59 -26.18
C ILE A 142 1.61 29.95 -26.50
N SER A 143 2.55 29.13 -26.03
CA SER A 143 3.97 29.31 -26.29
C SER A 143 4.28 29.30 -27.79
N SER A 144 3.68 28.39 -28.57
CA SER A 144 3.91 28.33 -30.02
C SER A 144 3.37 29.55 -30.78
N ILE A 145 2.20 30.07 -30.35
CA ILE A 145 1.61 31.30 -30.92
C ILE A 145 2.46 32.51 -30.59
N ALA A 146 2.87 32.66 -29.32
CA ALA A 146 3.70 33.78 -28.86
C ALA A 146 5.03 33.88 -29.64
N GLN A 147 5.50 32.75 -30.16
CA GLN A 147 6.77 32.63 -30.87
C GLN A 147 6.60 32.55 -32.39
N ALA A 148 5.41 32.87 -32.92
CA ALA A 148 5.10 32.85 -34.35
C ALA A 148 5.55 31.57 -35.08
N THR A 149 5.41 30.42 -34.41
CA THR A 149 5.83 29.12 -34.94
C THR A 149 4.91 28.69 -36.09
N PRO A 150 5.42 28.06 -37.18
CA PRO A 150 4.59 27.60 -38.29
C PRO A 150 3.48 26.62 -37.86
N ASP A 151 2.27 26.79 -38.38
CA ASP A 151 1.05 26.06 -37.98
C ASP A 151 1.20 24.54 -37.94
N VAL A 152 1.90 23.96 -38.92
CA VAL A 152 2.17 22.51 -39.00
C VAL A 152 3.00 22.02 -37.81
N VAL A 153 3.96 22.82 -37.36
CA VAL A 153 4.79 22.50 -36.19
C VAL A 153 3.97 22.62 -34.91
N VAL A 154 3.08 23.63 -34.83
CA VAL A 154 2.14 23.78 -33.70
C VAL A 154 1.22 22.58 -33.58
N ALA A 155 0.58 22.17 -34.69
CA ALA A 155 -0.29 21.00 -34.73
C ALA A 155 0.44 19.73 -34.29
N ARG A 156 1.65 19.49 -34.81
CA ARG A 156 2.47 18.34 -34.41
C ARG A 156 2.83 18.39 -32.92
N ARG A 157 3.23 19.54 -32.38
CA ARG A 157 3.56 19.70 -30.95
C ARG A 157 2.34 19.43 -30.07
N VAL A 158 1.19 20.02 -30.39
CA VAL A 158 -0.05 19.82 -29.64
C VAL A 158 -0.46 18.35 -29.64
N VAL A 159 -0.44 17.68 -30.79
CA VAL A 159 -0.76 16.25 -30.90
C VAL A 159 0.21 15.39 -30.10
N LEU A 160 1.53 15.62 -30.25
CA LEU A 160 2.54 14.84 -29.54
C LEU A 160 2.47 15.03 -28.02
N TRP A 161 2.29 16.26 -27.54
CA TRP A 161 2.17 16.53 -26.10
C TRP A 161 0.86 16.02 -25.51
N SER A 162 -0.23 16.06 -26.27
CA SER A 162 -1.49 15.44 -25.86
C SER A 162 -1.35 13.92 -25.73
N ALA A 163 -0.74 13.28 -26.73
CA ALA A 163 -0.50 11.83 -26.72
C ALA A 163 0.46 11.42 -25.60
N LEU A 164 1.59 12.13 -25.44
CA LEU A 164 2.57 11.85 -24.40
C LEU A 164 1.98 12.06 -23.01
N GLY A 165 1.32 13.19 -22.77
CA GLY A 165 0.72 13.49 -21.48
C GLY A 165 -0.42 12.54 -21.12
N GLY A 166 -1.28 12.24 -22.09
CA GLY A 166 -2.35 11.24 -21.93
C GLY A 166 -1.80 9.85 -21.64
N LEU A 167 -0.78 9.40 -22.38
CA LEU A 167 -0.14 8.10 -22.16
C LEU A 167 0.47 8.00 -20.77
N ILE A 168 1.26 9.01 -20.35
CA ILE A 168 1.87 9.02 -19.01
C ILE A 168 0.77 8.99 -17.95
N ALA A 169 -0.24 9.85 -18.06
CA ALA A 169 -1.33 9.90 -17.09
C ALA A 169 -2.05 8.55 -16.98
N VAL A 170 -2.43 7.93 -18.10
CA VAL A 170 -3.14 6.63 -18.12
C VAL A 170 -2.25 5.51 -17.61
N ALA A 171 -1.01 5.41 -18.09
CA ALA A 171 -0.09 4.34 -17.71
C ALA A 171 0.26 4.40 -16.22
N THR A 172 0.55 5.59 -15.69
CA THR A 172 0.91 5.77 -14.28
C THR A 172 -0.28 5.52 -13.36
N HIS A 173 -1.49 5.98 -13.71
CA HIS A 173 -2.69 5.65 -12.92
C HIS A 173 -2.99 4.16 -12.95
N GLY A 174 -2.96 3.54 -14.13
CA GLY A 174 -3.17 2.10 -14.28
C GLY A 174 -2.14 1.29 -13.48
N LEU A 175 -0.87 1.70 -13.47
CA LEU A 175 0.17 1.05 -12.67
C LEU A 175 -0.06 1.25 -11.16
N ARG A 176 -0.38 2.47 -10.72
CA ARG A 176 -0.71 2.74 -9.31
C ARG A 176 -1.85 1.84 -8.84
N ASP A 177 -2.91 1.75 -9.63
CA ASP A 177 -4.10 0.99 -9.26
C ASP A 177 -3.79 -0.51 -9.16
N ARG A 178 -3.00 -1.04 -10.10
CA ARG A 178 -2.49 -2.43 -10.05
C ARG A 178 -1.60 -2.70 -8.84
N ILE A 179 -0.72 -1.77 -8.48
CA ILE A 179 0.15 -1.91 -7.30
C ILE A 179 -0.70 -1.92 -6.04
N LYS A 180 -1.66 -1.00 -5.91
CA LYS A 180 -2.56 -0.94 -4.75
C LYS A 180 -3.38 -2.22 -4.61
N SER A 181 -3.99 -2.70 -5.69
CA SER A 181 -4.76 -3.95 -5.67
C SER A 181 -3.88 -5.15 -5.32
N SER A 182 -2.65 -5.19 -5.84
CA SER A 182 -1.69 -6.25 -5.54
C SER A 182 -1.25 -6.25 -4.08
N LEU A 183 -1.10 -5.07 -3.46
CA LEU A 183 -0.73 -4.96 -2.05
C LEU A 183 -1.87 -5.48 -1.16
N VAL A 184 -3.12 -5.09 -1.43
CA VAL A 184 -4.30 -5.57 -0.69
C VAL A 184 -4.41 -7.09 -0.78
N ALA A 185 -4.36 -7.65 -2.00
CA ALA A 185 -4.41 -9.09 -2.20
C ALA A 185 -3.26 -9.83 -1.49
N ASN A 186 -2.04 -9.25 -1.48
CA ASN A 186 -0.92 -9.84 -0.77
C ASN A 186 -1.13 -9.85 0.75
N THR A 187 -1.69 -8.77 1.32
CA THR A 187 -1.98 -8.71 2.76
C THR A 187 -3.05 -9.71 3.19
N GLU A 188 -4.06 -9.94 2.35
CA GLU A 188 -5.10 -10.95 2.59
C GLU A 188 -4.50 -12.37 2.58
N LEU A 189 -3.70 -12.70 1.57
CA LEU A 189 -3.00 -13.98 1.49
C LEU A 189 -2.03 -14.20 2.66
N GLN A 190 -1.31 -13.16 3.08
CA GLN A 190 -0.43 -13.24 4.25
C GLN A 190 -1.20 -13.50 5.54
N ALA A 191 -2.40 -12.94 5.69
CA ALA A 191 -3.27 -13.20 6.83
C ALA A 191 -3.75 -14.67 6.84
N GLU A 192 -4.20 -15.19 5.69
CA GLU A 192 -4.65 -16.58 5.55
C GLU A 192 -3.52 -17.59 5.83
N VAL A 193 -2.34 -17.39 5.23
CA VAL A 193 -1.17 -18.23 5.49
C VAL A 193 -0.79 -18.20 6.98
N ARG A 194 -0.90 -17.03 7.62
CA ARG A 194 -0.62 -16.90 9.05
C ARG A 194 -1.63 -17.70 9.88
N GLU A 195 -2.92 -17.64 9.58
CA GLU A 195 -3.93 -18.42 10.30
C GLU A 195 -3.70 -19.93 10.15
N LEU A 196 -3.43 -20.41 8.93
CA LEU A 196 -3.10 -21.82 8.69
C LEU A 196 -1.82 -22.25 9.42
N SER A 197 -0.80 -21.38 9.45
CA SER A 197 0.43 -21.65 10.19
C SER A 197 0.19 -21.75 11.70
N LEU A 198 -0.68 -20.91 12.26
CA LEU A 198 -1.05 -20.94 13.67
C LEU A 198 -1.88 -22.18 14.00
N ALA A 199 -2.81 -22.59 13.13
CA ALA A 199 -3.57 -23.82 13.29
C ALA A 199 -2.65 -25.05 13.33
N ARG A 200 -1.76 -25.19 12.33
CA ARG A 200 -0.77 -26.28 12.27
C ARG A 200 0.16 -26.29 13.48
N GLU A 201 0.55 -25.12 13.97
CA GLU A 201 1.40 -25.02 15.14
C GLU A 201 0.67 -25.49 16.41
N ARG A 202 -0.61 -25.14 16.56
CA ARG A 202 -1.44 -25.63 17.67
C ARG A 202 -1.59 -27.15 17.64
N ASP A 203 -1.82 -27.73 16.47
CA ASP A 203 -1.93 -29.18 16.32
C ASP A 203 -0.62 -29.88 16.67
N ARG A 204 0.51 -29.33 16.21
CA ARG A 204 1.84 -29.85 16.53
C ARG A 204 2.14 -29.77 18.03
N ILE A 205 1.81 -28.65 18.68
CA ILE A 205 1.96 -28.49 20.13
C ILE A 205 1.08 -29.48 20.88
N ALA A 206 -0.19 -29.61 20.48
CA ALA A 206 -1.13 -30.55 21.09
C ALA A 206 -0.64 -32.01 20.97
N ALA A 207 -0.15 -32.40 19.79
CA ALA A 207 0.41 -33.74 19.57
C ALA A 207 1.68 -33.97 20.40
N GLY A 208 2.63 -33.02 20.40
CA GLY A 208 3.87 -33.14 21.17
C GLY A 208 3.65 -33.17 22.68
N LEU A 209 2.74 -32.33 23.19
CA LEU A 209 2.34 -32.35 24.61
C LEU A 209 1.69 -33.68 24.98
N ARG A 210 0.77 -34.17 24.15
CA ARG A 210 0.07 -35.45 24.33
C ARG A 210 1.06 -36.61 24.42
N GLU A 211 1.98 -36.72 23.47
CA GLU A 211 2.97 -37.80 23.46
C GLU A 211 3.94 -37.73 24.65
N GLY A 212 4.40 -36.53 25.01
CA GLY A 212 5.32 -36.33 26.13
C GLY A 212 4.68 -36.58 27.49
N VAL A 213 3.47 -36.07 27.72
CA VAL A 213 2.75 -36.23 28.99
C VAL A 213 2.34 -37.67 29.20
N VAL A 214 1.72 -38.33 28.20
CA VAL A 214 1.29 -39.72 28.33
C VAL A 214 2.49 -40.63 28.65
N ARG A 215 3.61 -40.46 27.96
CA ARG A 215 4.82 -41.26 28.21
C ARG A 215 5.36 -41.09 29.62
N LYS A 216 5.53 -39.84 30.07
CA LYS A 216 6.06 -39.55 31.40
C LYS A 216 5.16 -40.06 32.53
N VAL A 217 3.84 -39.96 32.37
CA VAL A 217 2.89 -40.49 33.35
C VAL A 217 3.00 -42.03 33.41
N PHE A 218 3.15 -42.69 32.25
CA PHE A 218 3.33 -44.14 32.18
C PHE A 218 4.64 -44.60 32.83
N ASP A 219 5.76 -43.93 32.53
CA ASP A 219 7.07 -44.24 33.12
C ASP A 219 7.04 -44.06 34.65
N THR A 220 6.41 -42.98 35.14
CA THR A 220 6.25 -42.72 36.59
C THR A 220 5.35 -43.77 37.24
N GLY A 221 4.28 -44.20 36.57
CA GLY A 221 3.40 -45.27 37.04
C GLY A 221 4.13 -46.61 37.19
N LEU A 222 4.96 -46.96 36.20
CA LEU A 222 5.83 -48.15 36.23
C LEU A 222 6.85 -48.09 37.38
N GLU A 223 7.50 -46.95 37.58
CA GLU A 223 8.47 -46.75 38.67
C GLU A 223 7.81 -46.89 40.06
N LEU A 224 6.62 -46.31 40.24
CA LEU A 224 5.82 -46.44 41.46
C LEU A 224 5.41 -47.89 41.71
N HIS A 225 5.04 -48.63 40.66
CA HIS A 225 4.67 -50.04 40.75
C HIS A 225 5.87 -50.91 41.16
N GLY A 226 7.05 -50.67 40.56
CA GLY A 226 8.30 -51.34 40.95
C GLY A 226 8.69 -51.05 42.40
N THR A 227 8.54 -49.80 42.84
CA THR A 227 8.78 -49.41 44.24
C THR A 227 7.83 -50.11 45.20
N ALA A 228 6.54 -50.24 44.84
CA ALA A 228 5.55 -50.97 45.64
C ALA A 228 5.85 -52.47 45.75
N ALA A 229 6.56 -53.07 44.79
CA ALA A 229 7.02 -54.46 44.86
C ALA A 229 8.18 -54.68 45.83
N MET A 230 8.94 -53.63 46.17
CA MET A 230 10.07 -53.67 47.10
C MET A 230 9.68 -53.46 48.56
N ILE A 231 8.46 -52.98 48.83
CA ILE A 231 7.94 -52.72 50.19
C ILE A 231 7.24 -53.99 50.70
N ALA A 232 7.52 -54.38 51.95
CA ALA A 232 6.83 -55.50 52.61
C ALA A 232 5.31 -55.27 52.70
N GLU A 233 4.53 -56.34 52.79
CA GLU A 233 3.07 -56.24 52.89
C GLU A 233 2.64 -55.39 54.09
N GLY A 234 1.78 -54.40 53.84
CA GLY A 234 1.36 -53.45 54.85
C GLY A 234 0.54 -52.28 54.28
N PRO A 235 0.04 -51.40 55.16
CA PRO A 235 -0.87 -50.30 54.77
C PRO A 235 -0.21 -49.31 53.80
N ALA A 236 1.11 -49.12 53.84
CA ALA A 236 1.84 -48.25 52.92
C ALA A 236 1.83 -48.79 51.47
N ARG A 237 2.08 -50.09 51.28
CA ARG A 237 2.03 -50.75 49.96
C ARG A 237 0.64 -50.70 49.35
N ALA A 238 -0.39 -50.98 50.15
CA ALA A 238 -1.79 -50.92 49.71
C ALA A 238 -2.22 -49.49 49.29
N ARG A 239 -1.67 -48.46 49.95
CA ARG A 239 -1.92 -47.06 49.60
C ARG A 239 -1.24 -46.67 48.29
N LEU A 240 0.02 -47.09 48.10
CA LEU A 240 0.78 -46.88 46.85
C LEU A 240 0.10 -47.54 45.65
N LEU A 241 -0.30 -48.81 45.75
CA LEU A 241 -0.97 -49.53 44.67
C LEU A 241 -2.31 -48.90 44.27
N ARG A 242 -3.06 -48.37 45.24
CA ARG A 242 -4.30 -47.64 44.96
C ARG A 242 -4.03 -46.32 44.21
N CYS A 243 -3.01 -45.55 44.60
CA CYS A 243 -2.64 -44.34 43.85
C CYS A 243 -2.17 -44.66 42.42
N VAL A 244 -1.49 -45.79 42.21
CA VAL A 244 -1.11 -46.26 40.86
C VAL A 244 -2.35 -46.62 40.04
N ALA A 245 -3.34 -47.30 40.64
CA ALA A 245 -4.60 -47.61 39.96
C ALA A 245 -5.39 -46.36 39.57
N GLU A 246 -5.45 -45.34 40.44
CA GLU A 246 -6.05 -44.04 40.12
C GLU A 246 -5.32 -43.31 38.98
N LEU A 247 -3.99 -43.43 38.92
CA LEU A 247 -3.17 -42.90 37.83
C LEU A 247 -3.47 -43.60 36.50
N ASP A 248 -3.56 -44.94 36.49
CA ASP A 248 -3.91 -45.72 35.29
C ASP A 248 -5.30 -45.35 34.76
N GLU A 249 -6.28 -45.21 35.66
CA GLU A 249 -7.63 -44.78 35.30
C GLU A 249 -7.64 -43.37 34.70
N ALA A 250 -6.85 -42.45 35.28
CA ALA A 250 -6.67 -41.10 34.73
C ALA A 250 -5.99 -41.12 33.36
N ILE A 251 -4.96 -41.94 33.13
CA ILE A 251 -4.32 -42.10 31.81
C ILE A 251 -5.34 -42.60 30.77
N GLN A 252 -6.16 -43.58 31.14
CA GLN A 252 -7.12 -44.20 30.24
C GLN A 252 -8.22 -43.20 29.82
N ALA A 253 -8.73 -42.42 30.78
CA ALA A 253 -9.69 -41.34 30.52
C ALA A 253 -9.09 -40.24 29.62
N LEU A 254 -7.81 -39.88 29.87
CA LEU A 254 -7.10 -38.89 29.06
C LEU A 254 -6.95 -39.37 27.62
N ARG A 255 -6.61 -40.65 27.41
CA ARG A 255 -6.51 -41.27 26.09
C ARG A 255 -7.85 -41.24 25.35
N GLN A 256 -8.96 -41.61 25.99
CA GLN A 256 -10.29 -41.56 25.37
C GLN A 256 -10.68 -40.14 24.96
N SER A 257 -10.56 -39.16 25.87
CA SER A 257 -10.92 -37.76 25.56
C SER A 257 -10.14 -37.17 24.38
N VAL A 258 -8.89 -37.60 24.23
CA VAL A 258 -7.97 -37.13 23.19
C VAL A 258 -8.31 -37.69 21.80
N PHE A 259 -8.87 -38.90 21.72
CA PHE A 259 -9.31 -39.51 20.46
C PHE A 259 -10.72 -39.06 20.07
N ASP A 260 -11.64 -38.88 21.04
CA ASP A 260 -12.98 -38.34 20.78
C ASP A 260 -12.94 -36.91 20.20
N LEU A 261 -11.96 -36.09 20.59
CA LEU A 261 -11.76 -34.73 20.05
C LEU A 261 -11.24 -34.69 18.59
N GLY A 262 -10.83 -35.83 18.02
CA GLY A 262 -10.36 -35.93 16.64
C GLY A 262 -11.40 -36.44 15.64
N GLU A 263 -12.52 -36.99 16.14
CA GLU A 263 -13.60 -37.58 15.34
C GLU A 263 -14.87 -36.72 15.38
N ASP A 264 -14.76 -35.39 15.24
CA ASP A 264 -15.95 -34.55 15.04
C ASP A 264 -16.48 -34.74 13.59
N PRO A 265 -17.59 -35.47 13.35
CA PRO A 265 -18.10 -35.79 12.03
C PRO A 265 -19.28 -34.88 11.66
N GLU A 266 -19.36 -33.66 12.18
CA GLU A 266 -20.42 -32.69 11.86
C GLU A 266 -19.87 -31.38 11.27
N GLY A 267 -19.28 -31.49 10.07
CA GLY A 267 -19.49 -30.45 9.07
C GLY A 267 -20.90 -30.61 8.50
N PRO A 268 -21.72 -29.55 8.38
CA PRO A 268 -23.09 -29.67 7.86
C PRO A 268 -23.06 -30.32 6.47
N PRO A 269 -24.00 -31.24 6.15
CA PRO A 269 -24.02 -31.91 4.86
C PRO A 269 -24.10 -30.85 3.75
N GLY A 270 -23.06 -30.81 2.92
CA GLY A 270 -23.06 -30.02 1.69
C GLY A 270 -24.31 -30.36 0.86
N PRO A 271 -24.94 -29.36 0.21
CA PRO A 271 -26.23 -29.54 -0.43
C PRO A 271 -26.19 -30.69 -1.43
N ALA A 272 -27.12 -31.63 -1.26
CA ALA A 272 -27.29 -32.80 -2.08
C ALA A 272 -27.23 -32.43 -3.56
N ALA A 273 -26.26 -33.02 -4.27
CA ALA A 273 -26.24 -33.04 -5.72
C ALA A 273 -27.59 -33.60 -6.19
N GLY A 274 -28.38 -32.75 -6.84
CA GLY A 274 -29.64 -33.14 -7.47
C GLY A 274 -29.41 -34.19 -8.56
N PRO A 275 -30.46 -34.91 -9.00
CA PRO A 275 -30.34 -35.97 -9.99
C PRO A 275 -29.74 -35.42 -11.28
N VAL A 276 -28.68 -36.05 -11.76
CA VAL A 276 -28.12 -35.81 -13.09
C VAL A 276 -29.14 -36.28 -14.12
N GLU A 277 -29.78 -35.31 -14.77
CA GLU A 277 -30.68 -35.54 -15.90
C GLU A 277 -29.85 -35.99 -17.12
N PRO A 278 -30.24 -37.06 -17.84
CA PRO A 278 -29.51 -37.50 -19.02
C PRO A 278 -29.71 -36.47 -20.14
N GLN A 279 -28.61 -35.86 -20.57
CA GLN A 279 -28.61 -34.95 -21.71
C GLN A 279 -28.75 -35.77 -22.99
N ASP A 280 -29.95 -35.76 -23.57
CA ASP A 280 -30.26 -36.33 -24.87
C ASP A 280 -30.26 -35.20 -25.92
N ARG A 281 -29.46 -35.38 -26.99
CA ARG A 281 -29.22 -34.56 -28.20
C ARG A 281 -28.09 -33.54 -28.20
#